data_AF-A0A1A8LSZ1-F1
#
_entry.id   AF-A0A1A8LSZ1-F1
#
_cell.length_a   1.000
_cell.length_b   1.000
_cell.length_c   1.000
_cell.angle_alpha   90.00
_cell.angle_beta   90.00
_cell.angle_gamma   90.00
#
_symmetry.space_group_name_H-M   'P 1'
#
loop_
_entity.id
_entity.type
_entity.pdbx_description
1 polymer ?
#
loop_
_entity_poly.entity_id
_entity_poly.type
_entity_poly.pdbx_seq_one_letter_code
_entity_poly.pdbx_strand_id
1 'polypeptide(L)'
;ASVSSEALKDDQLVSQFSQMCGNPDPDGWTFRCSQLELHGCVLTEISLLIQRDGEDTGQNTPFSCHVGEIVVLDVASLQVPPYAVQGLCIDDVVWMRGAGPSPETTSPLLRLGATLRWEYPAELVHHFRVYQRWLRGPDPRIPAGQLQLVGRAYSGLFRVTELVVPEPPSLVELVVEPIIWTGLPIPESHWGRRRLSYTEGIQQ
;
A
#
# COMPACT_ATOMS: atom_id res chain seq x y z
N ALA A 1 -16.93 39.97 13.29
CA ALA A 1 -16.68 39.20 12.05
C ALA A 1 -15.43 38.38 12.26
N SER A 2 -15.58 37.05 12.34
CA SER A 2 -14.53 36.03 12.17
C SER A 2 -15.18 34.69 12.51
N VAL A 3 -15.82 34.07 11.52
CA VAL A 3 -16.20 32.65 11.58
C VAL A 3 -14.90 31.86 11.44
N SER A 4 -14.60 31.02 12.42
CA SER A 4 -13.37 30.20 12.44
C SER A 4 -13.33 29.29 11.21
N SER A 5 -12.16 29.25 10.58
CA SER A 5 -11.86 28.53 9.33
C SER A 5 -11.81 27.00 9.48
N GLU A 6 -12.07 26.46 10.67
CA GLU A 6 -11.93 25.02 10.97
C GLU A 6 -13.13 24.20 10.47
N ALA A 7 -14.37 24.65 10.72
CA ALA A 7 -15.57 23.93 10.28
C ALA A 7 -15.66 23.75 8.74
N LEU A 8 -15.24 24.76 7.99
CA LEU A 8 -15.22 24.72 6.52
C LEU A 8 -14.20 23.71 5.95
N LYS A 9 -13.12 23.41 6.70
CA LYS A 9 -12.11 22.44 6.28
C LYS A 9 -12.58 21.01 6.55
N ASP A 10 -13.24 20.80 7.69
CA ASP A 10 -13.79 19.49 8.05
C ASP A 10 -14.89 19.07 7.07
N ASP A 11 -15.80 20.00 6.71
CA ASP A 11 -16.84 19.75 5.71
C ASP A 11 -16.24 19.36 4.34
N GLN A 12 -15.14 19.98 3.95
CA GLN A 12 -14.46 19.66 2.69
C GLN A 12 -13.80 18.27 2.72
N LEU A 13 -13.14 17.91 3.83
CA LEU A 13 -12.51 16.59 4.00
C LEU A 13 -13.54 15.47 4.05
N VAL A 14 -14.64 15.68 4.77
CA VAL A 14 -15.78 14.76 4.81
C VAL A 14 -16.39 14.60 3.41
N SER A 15 -16.51 15.67 2.63
CA SER A 15 -17.00 15.60 1.26
C SER A 15 -16.08 14.79 0.34
N GLN A 16 -14.76 14.94 0.46
CA GLN A 16 -13.77 14.19 -0.33
C GLN A 16 -13.77 12.71 0.05
N PHE A 17 -13.83 12.41 1.34
CA PHE A 17 -13.92 11.04 1.82
C PHE A 17 -15.21 10.38 1.32
N SER A 18 -16.34 11.08 1.40
CA SER A 18 -17.65 10.60 0.92
C SER A 18 -17.66 10.31 -0.58
N GLN A 19 -16.87 11.02 -1.39
CA GLN A 19 -16.74 10.75 -2.83
C GLN A 19 -16.06 9.41 -3.14
N MET A 20 -15.28 8.85 -2.20
CA MET A 20 -14.70 7.51 -2.35
C MET A 20 -15.74 6.40 -2.11
N CYS A 21 -16.94 6.74 -1.64
CA CYS A 21 -17.95 5.80 -1.21
C CYS A 21 -19.02 5.59 -2.28
N GLY A 22 -19.50 4.36 -2.44
CA GLY A 22 -20.62 3.99 -3.30
C GLY A 22 -20.24 3.46 -4.68
N ASN A 23 -19.03 3.73 -5.18
CA ASN A 23 -18.54 3.12 -6.41
C ASN A 23 -17.77 1.82 -6.10
N PRO A 24 -17.99 0.75 -6.86
CA PRO A 24 -17.15 -0.43 -6.75
C PRO A 24 -15.71 -0.09 -7.16
N ASP A 25 -14.75 -0.59 -6.39
CA ASP A 25 -13.34 -0.56 -6.78
C ASP A 25 -13.09 -1.52 -7.97
N PRO A 26 -11.89 -1.49 -8.59
CA PRO A 26 -11.57 -2.39 -9.71
C PRO A 26 -11.69 -3.89 -9.39
N ASP A 27 -11.63 -4.26 -8.11
CA ASP A 27 -11.73 -5.64 -7.62
C ASP A 27 -13.19 -6.00 -7.24
N GLY A 28 -14.15 -5.09 -7.43
CA GLY A 28 -15.58 -5.28 -7.20
C GLY A 28 -16.03 -5.02 -5.75
N TRP A 29 -15.16 -4.51 -4.88
CA TRP A 29 -15.53 -4.14 -3.51
C TRP A 29 -16.26 -2.82 -3.49
N THR A 30 -17.35 -2.73 -2.71
CA THR A 30 -18.07 -1.48 -2.51
C THR A 30 -17.66 -0.86 -1.18
N PHE A 31 -17.18 0.38 -1.21
CA PHE A 31 -16.93 1.15 0.00
C PHE A 31 -18.18 1.95 0.39
N ARG A 32 -18.57 1.94 1.66
CA ARG A 32 -19.71 2.73 2.17
C ARG A 32 -19.27 3.56 3.35
N CYS A 33 -19.74 4.80 3.41
CA CYS A 33 -19.38 5.75 4.45
C CYS A 33 -20.63 6.34 5.05
N SER A 34 -20.61 6.46 6.38
CA SER A 34 -21.65 7.10 7.15
C SER A 34 -20.99 8.06 8.13
N GLN A 35 -21.43 9.31 8.13
CA GLN A 35 -21.03 10.27 9.14
C GLN A 35 -21.90 10.06 10.39
N LEU A 36 -21.27 10.04 11.54
CA LEU A 36 -21.93 9.86 12.82
C LEU A 36 -21.53 11.00 13.77
N GLU A 37 -22.49 11.88 14.08
CA GLU A 37 -22.29 12.99 15.01
C GLU A 37 -22.88 12.65 16.38
N LEU A 38 -22.03 12.19 17.30
CA LEU A 38 -22.42 11.85 18.67
C LEU A 38 -21.60 12.69 19.66
N HIS A 39 -22.28 13.24 20.67
CA HIS A 39 -21.66 14.08 21.69
C HIS A 39 -21.71 13.39 23.04
N GLY A 40 -20.56 13.18 23.68
CA GLY A 40 -20.47 12.54 25.00
C GLY A 40 -20.84 11.05 25.02
N CYS A 41 -20.80 10.37 23.87
CA CYS A 41 -21.06 8.94 23.76
C CYS A 41 -19.76 8.15 23.60
N VAL A 42 -19.79 6.88 23.99
CA VAL A 42 -18.73 5.90 23.70
C VAL A 42 -19.33 4.82 22.82
N LEU A 43 -18.68 4.53 21.70
CA LEU A 43 -19.06 3.41 20.85
C LEU A 43 -18.70 2.09 21.56
N THR A 44 -19.69 1.28 21.89
CA THR A 44 -19.50 0.02 22.63
C THR A 44 -19.55 -1.21 21.73
N GLU A 45 -20.38 -1.18 20.68
CA GLU A 45 -20.60 -2.32 19.79
C GLU A 45 -20.87 -1.84 18.36
N ILE A 46 -20.40 -2.62 17.38
CA ILE A 46 -20.75 -2.51 15.98
C ILE A 46 -21.33 -3.86 15.55
N SER A 47 -22.57 -3.85 15.05
CA SER A 47 -23.27 -5.07 14.62
C SER A 47 -23.71 -4.93 13.16
N LEU A 48 -23.71 -6.05 12.43
CA LEU A 48 -24.19 -6.10 11.04
C LEU A 48 -25.52 -6.83 10.99
N LEU A 49 -26.52 -6.20 10.38
CA LEU A 49 -27.83 -6.77 10.14
C LEU A 49 -28.03 -6.97 8.64
N ILE A 50 -28.22 -8.22 8.22
CA ILE A 50 -28.49 -8.59 6.82
C ILE A 50 -29.96 -8.93 6.70
N GLN A 51 -30.68 -8.19 5.85
CA GLN A 51 -32.10 -8.38 5.59
C GLN A 51 -32.34 -8.42 4.08
N ARG A 52 -33.30 -9.25 3.66
CA ARG A 52 -33.82 -9.27 2.29
C ARG A 52 -34.89 -8.18 2.16
N ASP A 53 -34.80 -7.37 1.11
CA ASP A 53 -35.80 -6.35 0.79
C ASP A 53 -36.88 -6.93 -0.16
N GLY A 54 -38.16 -6.66 0.11
CA GLY A 54 -39.31 -7.08 -0.73
C GLY A 54 -40.24 -8.18 -0.20
N GLU A 55 -41.41 -8.34 -0.85
CA GLU A 55 -42.41 -9.41 -0.57
C GLU A 55 -41.94 -10.75 -1.17
N ASP A 56 -41.71 -11.72 -0.29
CA ASP A 56 -41.01 -12.98 -0.58
C ASP A 56 -41.89 -13.98 -1.38
N THR A 57 -41.46 -14.35 -2.59
CA THR A 57 -41.95 -15.53 -3.31
C THR A 57 -41.31 -16.82 -2.79
N GLY A 58 -41.24 -17.02 -1.47
CA GLY A 58 -40.97 -18.30 -0.79
C GLY A 58 -39.73 -19.11 -1.21
N GLN A 59 -38.81 -18.56 -2.00
CA GLN A 59 -37.62 -19.26 -2.49
C GLN A 59 -36.40 -18.83 -1.69
N ASN A 60 -35.84 -19.80 -0.96
CA ASN A 60 -34.53 -19.68 -0.32
C ASN A 60 -33.44 -19.68 -1.39
N THR A 61 -33.11 -18.51 -1.92
CA THR A 61 -31.91 -18.31 -2.75
C THR A 61 -30.67 -18.25 -1.86
N PRO A 62 -29.61 -19.03 -2.18
CA PRO A 62 -28.34 -18.91 -1.48
C PRO A 62 -27.74 -17.53 -1.74
N PHE A 63 -27.18 -16.90 -0.70
CA PHE A 63 -26.46 -15.63 -0.81
C PHE A 63 -25.10 -15.72 -0.13
N SER A 64 -24.18 -14.88 -0.58
CA SER A 64 -22.88 -14.69 0.07
C SER A 64 -22.63 -13.20 0.23
N CYS A 65 -22.20 -12.79 1.41
CA CYS A 65 -21.82 -11.42 1.72
C CYS A 65 -20.42 -11.46 2.32
N HIS A 66 -19.52 -10.60 1.84
CA HIS A 66 -18.16 -10.48 2.34
C HIS A 66 -17.97 -9.05 2.84
N VAL A 67 -17.55 -8.93 4.10
CA VAL A 67 -17.20 -7.65 4.71
C VAL A 67 -15.70 -7.66 4.90
N GLY A 68 -14.99 -6.84 4.12
CA GLY A 68 -13.54 -6.77 4.15
C GLY A 68 -13.02 -5.94 5.31
N GLU A 69 -13.62 -4.78 5.54
CA GLU A 69 -13.13 -3.80 6.51
C GLU A 69 -14.29 -2.97 7.09
N ILE A 70 -14.22 -2.69 8.39
CA ILE A 70 -15.06 -1.69 9.08
C ILE A 70 -14.11 -0.81 9.88
N VAL A 71 -14.06 0.48 9.54
CA VAL A 71 -13.20 1.46 10.22
C VAL A 71 -14.06 2.55 10.82
N VAL A 72 -13.79 2.92 12.06
CA VAL A 72 -14.36 4.09 12.72
C VAL A 72 -13.24 5.12 12.85
N LEU A 73 -13.44 6.27 12.21
CA LEU A 73 -12.43 7.32 12.09
C LEU A 73 -12.95 8.60 12.73
N ASP A 74 -12.04 9.34 13.35
CA ASP A 74 -12.27 10.72 13.71
C ASP A 74 -12.18 11.58 12.44
N VAL A 75 -13.05 12.58 12.28
CA VAL A 75 -12.96 13.56 11.18
C VAL A 75 -11.59 14.25 11.18
N ALA A 76 -11.02 14.52 12.35
CA ALA A 76 -9.68 15.08 12.47
C ALA A 76 -8.59 14.17 11.88
N SER A 77 -8.83 12.86 11.79
CA SER A 77 -7.90 11.89 11.20
C SER A 77 -8.00 11.79 9.67
N LEU A 78 -9.00 12.41 9.04
CA LEU A 78 -9.19 12.41 7.58
C LEU A 78 -8.16 13.26 6.81
N GLN A 79 -7.19 13.85 7.51
CA GLN A 79 -6.09 14.56 6.87
C GLN A 79 -4.97 13.60 6.49
N VAL A 80 -4.39 13.80 5.30
CA VAL A 80 -3.17 13.13 4.88
C VAL A 80 -2.05 13.47 5.88
N PRO A 81 -1.46 12.50 6.58
CA PRO A 81 -0.41 12.79 7.53
C PRO A 81 0.78 13.47 6.86
N PRO A 82 1.39 14.50 7.48
CA PRO A 82 2.53 15.22 6.92
C PRO A 82 3.85 14.44 7.04
N TYR A 83 3.79 13.18 7.48
CA TYR A 83 4.98 12.35 7.70
C TYR A 83 5.36 11.61 6.42
N ALA A 84 6.65 11.65 6.11
CA ALA A 84 7.26 10.82 5.09
C ALA A 84 7.95 9.61 5.74
N VAL A 85 8.02 8.48 5.04
CA VAL A 85 8.81 7.32 5.47
C VAL A 85 10.27 7.73 5.62
N GLN A 86 10.83 7.55 6.81
CA GLN A 86 12.21 7.91 7.14
C GLN A 86 13.11 6.70 7.23
N GLY A 87 14.42 6.93 7.09
CA GLY A 87 15.43 5.94 7.44
C GLY A 87 15.42 4.65 6.63
N LEU A 88 14.80 4.62 5.43
CA LEU A 88 14.73 3.39 4.62
C LEU A 88 16.13 2.86 4.30
N CYS A 89 16.49 1.72 4.88
CA CYS A 89 17.75 1.02 4.65
C CYS A 89 17.54 -0.40 4.12
N ILE A 90 18.61 -0.95 3.54
CA ILE A 90 18.67 -2.30 2.98
C ILE A 90 19.84 -3.00 3.66
N ASP A 91 19.55 -4.06 4.39
CA ASP A 91 20.51 -4.89 5.13
C ASP A 91 20.42 -6.36 4.69
N ASP A 92 21.32 -7.21 5.17
CA ASP A 92 21.33 -8.66 4.93
C ASP A 92 21.13 -9.05 3.46
N VAL A 93 21.86 -8.34 2.60
CA VAL A 93 21.81 -8.52 1.14
C VAL A 93 22.48 -9.85 0.78
N VAL A 94 21.73 -10.72 0.13
CA VAL A 94 22.16 -12.04 -0.34
C VAL A 94 21.82 -12.15 -1.82
N TRP A 95 22.82 -12.50 -2.62
CA TRP A 95 22.66 -12.74 -4.05
C TRP A 95 22.65 -14.25 -4.31
N MET A 96 21.70 -14.71 -5.11
CA MET A 96 21.57 -16.12 -5.47
C MET A 96 21.45 -16.24 -6.98
N ARG A 97 22.18 -17.18 -7.57
CA ARG A 97 21.97 -17.60 -8.96
C ARG A 97 21.23 -18.93 -8.93
N GLY A 98 19.98 -18.93 -9.39
CA GLY A 98 19.18 -20.14 -9.50
C GLY A 98 19.43 -20.86 -10.83
N ALA A 99 19.30 -22.18 -10.85
CA ALA A 99 19.05 -22.93 -12.07
C ALA A 99 17.55 -22.87 -12.37
N GLY A 100 17.13 -22.32 -13.52
CA GLY A 100 15.71 -22.22 -13.88
C GLY A 100 15.50 -21.98 -15.37
N PRO A 101 14.46 -22.58 -15.99
CA PRO A 101 14.34 -22.70 -17.44
C PRO A 101 13.74 -21.42 -18.02
N SER A 102 14.56 -20.62 -18.68
CA SER A 102 14.09 -19.70 -19.71
C SER A 102 14.30 -20.41 -21.06
N PRO A 103 13.25 -20.61 -21.88
CA PRO A 103 13.42 -21.15 -23.23
C PRO A 103 14.22 -20.22 -24.16
N GLU A 104 14.53 -18.98 -23.72
CA GLU A 104 15.14 -17.95 -24.56
C GLU A 104 16.52 -17.46 -24.07
N THR A 105 16.94 -17.79 -22.84
CA THR A 105 18.22 -17.30 -22.28
C THR A 105 18.95 -18.37 -21.48
N THR A 106 20.20 -18.66 -21.91
CA THR A 106 21.12 -19.64 -21.30
C THR A 106 21.76 -19.14 -19.98
N SER A 107 21.37 -17.96 -19.50
CA SER A 107 21.97 -17.32 -18.33
C SER A 107 21.19 -17.62 -17.05
N PRO A 108 21.84 -17.97 -15.94
CA PRO A 108 21.17 -18.27 -14.67
C PRO A 108 20.53 -16.99 -14.08
N LEU A 109 19.26 -17.08 -13.69
CA LEU A 109 18.49 -15.95 -13.16
C LEU A 109 19.08 -15.45 -11.83
N LEU A 110 19.45 -14.17 -11.78
CA LEU A 110 19.86 -13.51 -10.55
C LEU A 110 18.67 -13.19 -9.64
N ARG A 111 18.80 -13.56 -8.37
CA ARG A 111 17.81 -13.32 -7.32
C ARG A 111 18.42 -12.57 -6.15
N LEU A 112 17.65 -11.63 -5.60
CA LEU A 112 17.98 -10.82 -4.44
C LEU A 112 17.19 -11.28 -3.22
N GLY A 113 17.90 -11.58 -2.13
CA GLY A 113 17.36 -11.55 -0.78
C GLY A 113 17.87 -10.31 -0.05
N ALA A 114 17.00 -9.59 0.65
CA ALA A 114 17.40 -8.41 1.42
C ALA A 114 16.41 -8.12 2.54
N THR A 115 16.86 -7.45 3.59
CA THR A 115 16.00 -6.99 4.69
C THR A 115 15.85 -5.49 4.59
N LEU A 116 14.62 -5.01 4.52
CA LEU A 116 14.29 -3.59 4.47
C LEU A 116 13.84 -3.12 5.84
N ARG A 117 14.34 -1.96 6.29
CA ARG A 117 13.89 -1.30 7.53
C ARG A 117 13.60 0.17 7.29
N TRP A 118 12.57 0.69 7.94
CA TRP A 118 12.18 2.09 7.87
C TRP A 118 11.40 2.52 9.11
N GLU A 119 11.19 3.83 9.22
CA GLU A 119 10.44 4.45 10.30
C GLU A 119 9.22 5.21 9.76
N TYR A 120 8.08 5.02 10.43
CA TYR A 120 6.83 5.74 10.19
C TYR A 120 5.93 5.59 11.44
N PRO A 121 5.12 6.60 11.83
CA PRO A 121 4.22 6.48 12.97
C PRO A 121 3.23 5.33 12.81
N ALA A 122 3.31 4.34 13.70
CA ALA A 122 2.54 3.09 13.60
C ALA A 122 1.03 3.33 13.76
N GLU A 123 0.65 4.36 14.49
CA GLU A 123 -0.75 4.71 14.78
C GLU A 123 -1.47 5.24 13.54
N LEU A 124 -0.73 5.72 12.54
CA LEU A 124 -1.28 6.37 11.35
C LEU A 124 -1.35 5.43 10.15
N VAL A 125 -0.69 4.27 10.22
CA VAL A 125 -0.52 3.36 9.08
C VAL A 125 -1.28 2.06 9.32
N HIS A 126 -2.05 1.63 8.32
CA HIS A 126 -2.64 0.30 8.27
C HIS A 126 -1.60 -0.73 7.84
N HIS A 127 -0.88 -0.47 6.75
CA HIS A 127 0.19 -1.32 6.23
C HIS A 127 1.08 -0.54 5.26
N PHE A 128 2.17 -1.15 4.83
CA PHE A 128 3.01 -0.63 3.77
C PHE A 128 2.93 -1.51 2.53
N ARG A 129 2.96 -0.92 1.35
CA ARG A 129 3.20 -1.62 0.10
C ARG A 129 4.66 -1.43 -0.30
N VAL A 130 5.33 -2.55 -0.54
CA VAL A 130 6.73 -2.58 -0.96
C VAL A 130 6.74 -2.87 -2.45
N TYR A 131 7.35 -1.97 -3.21
CA TYR A 131 7.49 -2.08 -4.66
C TYR A 131 8.96 -2.15 -5.07
N GLN A 132 9.17 -2.65 -6.27
CA GLN A 132 10.43 -2.50 -7.00
C GLN A 132 10.21 -1.76 -8.31
N ARG A 133 11.24 -1.06 -8.78
CA ARG A 133 11.35 -0.67 -10.19
C ARG A 133 12.81 -0.67 -10.62
N TRP A 134 13.03 -0.96 -11.89
CA TRP A 134 14.37 -0.92 -12.48
C TRP A 134 14.64 0.50 -12.97
N LEU A 135 15.73 1.10 -12.50
CA LEU A 135 16.11 2.47 -12.89
C LEU A 135 17.12 2.50 -14.02
N ARG A 136 17.83 1.40 -14.26
CA ARG A 136 18.84 1.30 -15.31
C ARG A 136 18.78 -0.07 -15.97
N GLY A 137 18.55 -0.07 -17.28
CA GLY A 137 18.86 -1.21 -18.15
C GLY A 137 20.29 -1.11 -18.69
N PRO A 138 20.72 -2.06 -19.54
CA PRO A 138 22.01 -1.98 -20.22
C PRO A 138 22.20 -0.68 -21.03
N ASP A 139 21.10 -0.08 -21.50
CA ASP A 139 21.08 1.18 -22.24
C ASP A 139 20.56 2.34 -21.36
N PRO A 140 21.35 3.41 -21.13
CA PRO A 140 20.96 4.57 -20.32
C PRO A 140 19.81 5.41 -20.92
N ARG A 141 19.35 5.13 -22.14
CA ARG A 141 18.22 5.82 -22.79
C ARG A 141 16.85 5.23 -22.42
N ILE A 142 16.83 4.07 -21.77
CA ILE A 142 15.58 3.39 -21.39
C ILE A 142 15.03 4.06 -20.12
N PRO A 143 13.76 4.50 -20.10
CA PRO A 143 13.15 5.10 -18.92
C PRO A 143 13.03 4.09 -17.77
N ALA A 144 12.87 4.59 -16.55
CA ALA A 144 12.61 3.74 -15.40
C ALA A 144 11.37 2.87 -15.63
N GLY A 145 11.46 1.60 -15.23
CA GLY A 145 10.34 0.67 -15.29
C GLY A 145 9.16 1.11 -14.42
N GLN A 146 8.00 0.51 -14.64
CA GLN A 146 6.83 0.69 -13.78
C GLN A 146 7.10 0.08 -12.39
N LEU A 147 6.43 0.62 -11.36
CA LEU A 147 6.46 0.05 -10.02
C LEU A 147 5.73 -1.30 -10.04
N GLN A 148 6.42 -2.33 -9.58
CA GLN A 148 5.88 -3.68 -9.41
C GLN A 148 5.77 -3.99 -7.92
N LEU A 149 4.59 -4.42 -7.48
CA LEU A 149 4.35 -4.79 -6.09
C LEU A 149 5.16 -6.05 -5.75
N VAL A 150 6.01 -5.95 -4.74
CA VAL A 150 6.80 -7.06 -4.18
C VAL A 150 6.03 -7.70 -3.03
N GLY A 151 5.36 -6.90 -2.19
CA GLY A 151 4.58 -7.42 -1.09
C GLY A 151 4.02 -6.33 -0.17
N ARG A 152 3.43 -6.77 0.93
CA ARG A 152 2.88 -5.92 1.99
C ARG A 152 3.62 -6.16 3.30
N ALA A 153 3.86 -5.09 4.06
CA ALA A 153 4.47 -5.15 5.37
C ALA A 153 3.53 -4.52 6.41
N TYR A 154 3.43 -5.13 7.58
CA TYR A 154 2.60 -4.64 8.70
C TYR A 154 3.46 -4.07 9.84
N SER A 155 4.73 -3.80 9.55
CA SER A 155 5.70 -3.20 10.45
C SER A 155 6.75 -2.44 9.63
N GLY A 156 7.64 -1.70 10.30
CA GLY A 156 8.79 -1.03 9.69
C GLY A 156 9.91 -1.98 9.22
N LEU A 157 9.63 -3.27 9.03
CA LEU A 157 10.57 -4.32 8.66
C LEU A 157 9.96 -5.24 7.61
N PHE A 158 10.69 -5.52 6.52
CA PHE A 158 10.24 -6.43 5.47
C PHE A 158 11.39 -7.24 4.88
N ARG A 159 11.23 -8.58 4.84
CA ARG A 159 12.21 -9.48 4.21
C ARG A 159 11.81 -9.74 2.77
N VAL A 160 12.66 -9.27 1.85
CA VAL A 160 12.64 -9.64 0.44
C VAL A 160 13.30 -11.01 0.29
N THR A 161 12.60 -11.96 -0.32
CA THR A 161 13.11 -13.30 -0.62
C THR A 161 13.02 -13.59 -2.10
N GLU A 162 14.11 -14.05 -2.70
CA GLU A 162 14.16 -14.57 -4.07
C GLU A 162 13.64 -13.60 -5.17
N LEU A 163 13.73 -12.30 -4.93
CA LEU A 163 13.30 -11.26 -5.86
C LEU A 163 14.12 -11.32 -7.14
N VAL A 164 13.45 -11.55 -8.26
CA VAL A 164 14.10 -11.60 -9.57
C VAL A 164 14.53 -10.19 -9.98
N VAL A 165 15.81 -10.05 -10.33
CA VAL A 165 16.42 -8.78 -10.71
C VAL A 165 17.25 -8.92 -11.98
N PRO A 166 17.47 -7.83 -12.74
CA PRO A 166 18.29 -7.87 -13.96
C PRO A 166 19.73 -8.34 -13.72
N GLU A 167 20.39 -8.85 -14.75
CA GLU A 167 21.83 -9.15 -14.67
C GLU A 167 22.66 -7.88 -14.42
N PRO A 168 23.78 -7.97 -13.67
CA PRO A 168 24.69 -6.86 -13.46
C PRO A 168 25.39 -6.42 -14.76
N PRO A 169 25.87 -5.16 -14.86
CA PRO A 169 25.69 -4.09 -13.88
C PRO A 169 24.28 -3.48 -13.97
N SER A 170 23.60 -3.33 -12.83
CA SER A 170 22.25 -2.79 -12.81
C SER A 170 21.95 -1.98 -11.55
N LEU A 171 20.81 -1.29 -11.57
CA LEU A 171 20.30 -0.42 -10.52
C LEU A 171 18.81 -0.68 -10.34
N VAL A 172 18.46 -1.23 -9.17
CA VAL A 172 17.07 -1.38 -8.74
C VAL A 172 16.74 -0.33 -7.69
N GLU A 173 15.50 0.14 -7.67
CA GLU A 173 14.94 0.95 -6.60
C GLU A 173 13.84 0.19 -5.90
N LEU A 174 13.94 0.12 -4.57
CA LEU A 174 12.91 -0.39 -3.68
C LEU A 174 12.17 0.81 -3.09
N VAL A 175 10.85 0.73 -3.12
CA VAL A 175 9.95 1.83 -2.76
C VAL A 175 8.94 1.32 -1.72
N VAL A 176 8.71 2.11 -0.68
CA VAL A 176 7.78 1.81 0.41
C VAL A 176 6.72 2.89 0.45
N GLU A 177 5.49 2.52 0.11
CA GLU A 177 4.30 3.36 0.20
C GLU A 177 3.58 3.07 1.53
N PRO A 178 3.37 4.08 2.40
CA PRO A 178 2.50 3.93 3.56
C PRO A 178 1.03 3.99 3.14
N ILE A 179 0.23 3.03 3.61
CA ILE A 179 -1.22 3.00 3.46
C ILE A 179 -1.84 3.36 4.80
N ILE A 180 -2.53 4.49 4.87
CA ILE A 180 -3.17 5.00 6.09
C ILE A 180 -4.58 4.44 6.27
N TRP A 181 -5.09 4.44 7.50
CA TRP A 181 -6.42 3.89 7.85
C TRP A 181 -7.58 4.55 7.13
N THR A 182 -7.43 5.79 6.69
CA THR A 182 -8.44 6.51 5.92
C THR A 182 -8.50 6.07 4.46
N GLY A 183 -7.50 5.30 3.98
CA GLY A 183 -7.39 4.91 2.57
C GLY A 183 -7.05 6.07 1.61
N LEU A 184 -6.90 7.31 2.11
CA LEU A 184 -6.54 8.44 1.27
C LEU A 184 -5.11 8.26 0.71
N PRO A 185 -4.89 8.62 -0.57
CA PRO A 185 -3.59 8.45 -1.21
C PRO A 185 -2.56 9.38 -0.56
N ILE A 186 -1.43 8.80 -0.14
CA ILE A 186 -0.28 9.57 0.34
C ILE A 186 0.54 10.04 -0.87
N PRO A 187 0.91 11.34 -0.96
CA PRO A 187 1.77 11.85 -2.02
C PRO A 187 3.07 11.05 -2.17
N GLU A 188 3.50 10.79 -3.41
CA GLU A 188 4.72 10.03 -3.72
C GLU A 188 6.01 10.61 -3.09
N SER A 189 6.01 11.90 -2.74
CA SER A 189 7.10 12.58 -2.04
C SER A 189 7.27 12.11 -0.59
N HIS A 190 6.24 11.49 -0.01
CA HIS A 190 6.28 10.94 1.35
C HIS A 190 6.64 9.45 1.38
N TRP A 191 6.81 8.81 0.22
CA TRP A 191 7.17 7.40 0.12
C TRP A 191 8.67 7.21 0.40
N GLY A 192 9.02 6.08 1.01
CA GLY A 192 10.40 5.71 1.27
C GLY A 192 11.02 5.16 -0.01
N ARG A 193 12.23 5.59 -0.38
CA ARG A 193 12.92 5.10 -1.58
C ARG A 193 14.38 4.79 -1.29
N ARG A 194 14.85 3.63 -1.74
CA ARG A 194 16.25 3.24 -1.63
C ARG A 194 16.72 2.51 -2.87
N ARG A 195 17.89 2.91 -3.36
CA ARG A 195 18.50 2.34 -4.57
C ARG A 195 19.58 1.34 -4.19
N LEU A 196 19.64 0.25 -4.93
CA LEU A 196 20.66 -0.78 -4.81
C LEU A 196 21.34 -0.94 -6.18
N SER A 197 22.57 -0.43 -6.29
CA SER A 197 23.45 -0.66 -7.43
C SER A 197 24.28 -1.91 -7.19
N TYR A 198 24.45 -2.73 -8.22
CA TYR A 198 25.27 -3.94 -8.14
C TYR A 198 25.97 -4.20 -9.47
N THR A 199 27.16 -4.78 -9.37
CA THR A 199 28.03 -5.15 -10.48
C THR A 199 28.49 -6.58 -10.30
N GLU A 200 29.08 -7.19 -11.34
CA GLU A 200 29.75 -8.47 -11.16
C GLU A 200 30.90 -8.31 -10.16
N GLY A 201 31.03 -9.30 -9.26
CA GLY A 201 32.18 -9.39 -8.38
C GLY A 201 33.38 -9.89 -9.19
N ILE A 202 34.52 -9.23 -9.04
CA ILE A 202 35.80 -9.77 -9.53
C ILE A 202 36.17 -10.90 -8.57
N GLN A 203 36.06 -12.15 -8.99
CA GLN A 203 36.71 -13.25 -8.27
C GLN A 203 38.22 -13.07 -8.43
N GLN A 204 38.93 -12.82 -7.33
CA GLN A 204 40.38 -12.97 -7.22
C GLN A 204 40.71 -14.38 -6.74
#